data_AF-A0A3D5WM21-F1
#
_entry.id   AF-A0A3D5WM21-F1
#
_cell.length_a   1.000
_cell.length_b   1.000
_cell.length_c   1.000
_cell.angle_alpha   90.00
_cell.angle_beta   90.00
_cell.angle_gamma   90.00
#
_symmetry.space_group_name_H-M   'P 1'
#
loop_
_entity.id
_entity.type
_entity.pdbx_description
1 polymer ?
#
loop_
_entity_poly.entity_id
_entity_poly.type
_entity_poly.pdbx_seq_one_letter_code
_entity_poly.pdbx_strand_id
1 'polypeptide(L)'
;MNTDYSIKLLSDKARSLHGTAIQSVLRHADINKLKERIHIFQNMDIQSLSDKELEANIDEVLSVKLDGGITISTIFSEYSLFGIGERFYRVRKLINTNMPNGELKNVSAYWNPPPKYVKHYGRLNKPRESLLYTAFNPYTAICETNLKPGDSFVLCIYEAIKPLRFSWIGGKTDYDFNGIKNKKAIEFLETMKQFLYNGSVVKT
;
A
#
# COMPACT_ATOMS: atom_id res chain seq x y z
N MET A 1 28.75 12.98 -12.68
CA MET A 1 28.71 11.50 -12.74
C MET A 1 27.30 11.09 -13.12
N ASN A 2 27.10 10.65 -14.36
CA ASN A 2 25.85 10.04 -14.83
C ASN A 2 25.83 8.59 -14.33
N THR A 3 25.30 8.35 -13.13
CA THR A 3 24.88 7.00 -12.76
C THR A 3 23.47 6.81 -13.29
N ASP A 4 23.41 6.11 -14.41
CA ASP A 4 22.22 5.62 -15.07
C ASP A 4 21.51 4.61 -14.13
N TYR A 5 20.73 5.11 -13.17
CA TYR A 5 19.89 4.31 -12.29
C TYR A 5 18.65 3.83 -13.06
N SER A 6 18.87 3.12 -14.16
CA SER A 6 17.84 2.36 -14.85
C SER A 6 17.45 1.16 -13.97
N ILE A 7 16.56 1.41 -13.00
CA ILE A 7 15.74 0.34 -12.44
C ILE A 7 15.15 -0.37 -13.65
N LYS A 8 15.49 -1.65 -13.87
CA LYS A 8 14.93 -2.46 -14.97
C LYS A 8 13.41 -2.46 -14.82
N LEU A 9 12.78 -1.53 -15.53
CA LEU A 9 11.34 -1.46 -15.70
C LEU A 9 10.92 -2.75 -16.41
N LEU A 10 9.76 -3.28 -16.05
CA LEU A 10 8.99 -3.97 -17.10
C LEU A 10 8.86 -2.92 -18.20
N SER A 11 9.39 -3.20 -19.38
CA SER A 11 9.28 -2.25 -20.49
C SER A 11 7.82 -1.84 -20.64
N ASP A 12 7.55 -0.61 -21.07
CA ASP A 12 6.18 -0.11 -21.24
C ASP A 12 5.32 -1.09 -22.07
N LYS A 13 5.96 -1.81 -22.99
CA LYS A 13 5.39 -2.92 -23.75
C LYS A 13 4.91 -4.09 -22.88
N ALA A 14 5.70 -4.53 -21.90
CA ALA A 14 5.31 -5.60 -20.98
C ALA A 14 4.17 -5.16 -20.03
N ARG A 15 4.16 -3.89 -19.60
CA ARG A 15 3.05 -3.33 -18.81
C ARG A 15 1.75 -3.26 -19.60
N SER A 16 1.81 -2.71 -20.81
CA SER A 16 0.67 -2.66 -21.72
C SER A 16 0.15 -4.07 -22.03
N LEU A 17 1.04 -5.03 -22.25
CA LEU A 17 0.67 -6.43 -22.47
C LEU A 17 -0.08 -7.02 -21.25
N HIS A 18 0.41 -6.78 -20.03
CA HIS A 18 -0.25 -7.22 -18.82
C HIS A 18 -1.65 -6.60 -18.64
N GLY A 19 -1.78 -5.28 -18.88
CA GLY A 19 -3.09 -4.62 -18.80
C GLY A 19 -4.06 -5.10 -19.88
N THR A 20 -3.60 -5.35 -21.11
CA THR A 20 -4.45 -5.94 -22.15
C THR A 20 -4.92 -7.36 -21.80
N ALA A 21 -4.09 -8.16 -21.12
CA ALA A 21 -4.46 -9.49 -20.64
C ALA A 21 -5.51 -9.40 -19.51
N ILE A 22 -5.35 -8.50 -18.55
CA ILE A 22 -6.36 -8.26 -17.52
C ILE A 22 -7.67 -7.78 -18.15
N GLN A 23 -7.60 -6.87 -19.12
CA GLN A 23 -8.77 -6.37 -19.83
C GLN A 23 -9.52 -7.48 -20.56
N SER A 24 -8.82 -8.44 -21.19
CA SER A 24 -9.46 -9.52 -21.96
C SER A 24 -10.35 -10.39 -21.07
N VAL A 25 -9.97 -10.51 -19.80
CA VAL A 25 -10.74 -11.21 -18.75
C VAL A 25 -11.87 -10.32 -18.24
N LEU A 26 -11.53 -9.13 -17.73
CA LEU A 26 -12.48 -8.28 -17.00
C LEU A 26 -13.59 -7.71 -17.87
N ARG A 27 -13.39 -7.58 -19.19
CA ARG A 27 -14.46 -7.15 -20.11
C ARG A 27 -15.67 -8.10 -20.14
N HIS A 28 -15.48 -9.35 -19.71
CA HIS A 28 -16.52 -10.37 -19.61
C HIS A 28 -16.93 -10.66 -18.16
N ALA A 29 -16.26 -10.06 -17.17
CA ALA A 29 -16.60 -10.24 -15.77
C ALA A 29 -17.91 -9.52 -15.42
N ASP A 30 -18.66 -10.10 -14.48
CA ASP A 30 -19.90 -9.53 -13.98
C ASP A 30 -19.63 -8.60 -12.81
N ILE A 31 -19.85 -7.30 -13.03
CA ILE A 31 -19.67 -6.26 -12.01
C ILE A 31 -20.63 -6.41 -10.84
N ASN A 32 -21.83 -6.96 -11.04
CA ASN A 32 -22.80 -7.15 -9.97
C ASN A 32 -22.36 -8.27 -9.03
N LYS A 33 -21.78 -9.34 -9.56
CA LYS A 33 -21.14 -10.39 -8.73
C LYS A 33 -19.99 -9.84 -7.91
N LEU A 34 -19.19 -8.92 -8.46
CA LEU A 34 -18.17 -8.25 -7.66
C LEU A 34 -18.78 -7.46 -6.50
N LYS A 35 -19.77 -6.60 -6.79
CA LYS A 35 -20.47 -5.80 -5.77
C LYS A 35 -21.10 -6.67 -4.69
N GLU A 36 -21.67 -7.81 -5.05
CA GLU A 36 -22.21 -8.79 -4.12
C GLU A 36 -21.13 -9.37 -3.20
N ARG A 37 -19.99 -9.80 -3.72
CA ARG A 37 -18.87 -10.30 -2.90
C ARG A 37 -18.33 -9.22 -1.96
N ILE A 38 -18.20 -7.98 -2.43
CA ILE A 38 -17.82 -6.83 -1.59
C ILE A 38 -18.85 -6.63 -0.47
N HIS A 39 -20.14 -6.65 -0.80
CA HIS A 39 -21.22 -6.46 0.17
C HIS A 39 -21.21 -7.57 1.24
N ILE A 40 -21.06 -8.84 0.82
CA ILE A 40 -20.93 -9.98 1.72
C ILE A 40 -19.77 -9.75 2.69
N PHE A 41 -18.58 -9.42 2.18
CA PHE A 41 -17.39 -9.15 2.99
C PHE A 41 -17.61 -8.00 3.99
N GLN A 42 -18.20 -6.89 3.54
CA GLN A 42 -18.43 -5.70 4.37
C GLN A 42 -19.40 -5.93 5.52
N ASN A 43 -20.27 -6.94 5.44
CA ASN A 43 -21.22 -7.29 6.50
C ASN A 43 -20.74 -8.44 7.39
N MET A 44 -19.52 -8.95 7.18
CA MET A 44 -18.93 -9.97 8.06
C MET A 44 -18.49 -9.37 9.39
N ASP A 45 -18.64 -10.14 10.46
CA ASP A 45 -17.93 -9.85 11.72
C ASP A 45 -16.46 -10.27 11.59
N ILE A 46 -15.67 -9.40 10.98
CA ILE A 46 -14.25 -9.64 10.72
C ILE A 46 -13.42 -9.82 12.01
N GLN A 47 -13.93 -9.40 13.18
CA GLN A 47 -13.23 -9.56 14.45
C GLN A 47 -13.30 -11.00 14.98
N SER A 48 -14.32 -11.75 14.54
CA SER A 48 -14.51 -13.15 14.90
C SER A 48 -13.70 -14.13 14.04
N LEU A 49 -13.20 -13.70 12.88
CA LEU A 49 -12.50 -14.55 11.92
C LEU A 49 -11.04 -14.78 12.30
N SER A 50 -10.55 -15.99 12.05
CA SER A 50 -9.10 -16.26 12.05
C SER A 50 -8.40 -15.58 10.88
N ASP A 51 -7.08 -15.37 11.00
CA ASP A 51 -6.27 -14.78 9.92
C ASP A 51 -6.44 -15.53 8.58
N LYS A 52 -6.54 -16.87 8.60
CA LYS A 52 -6.73 -17.69 7.40
C LYS A 52 -8.10 -17.49 6.76
N GLU A 53 -9.14 -17.40 7.59
CA GLU A 53 -10.50 -17.15 7.10
C GLU A 53 -10.61 -15.73 6.52
N LEU A 54 -10.02 -14.75 7.19
CA LEU A 54 -9.97 -13.38 6.70
C LEU A 54 -9.23 -13.30 5.36
N GLU A 55 -8.06 -13.94 5.24
CA GLU A 55 -7.30 -14.02 3.99
C GLU A 55 -8.13 -14.64 2.85
N ALA A 56 -8.77 -15.79 3.10
CA ALA A 56 -9.62 -16.45 2.10
C ALA A 56 -10.80 -15.57 1.65
N ASN A 57 -11.43 -14.84 2.58
CA ASN A 57 -12.53 -13.93 2.26
C ASN A 57 -12.06 -12.70 1.47
N ILE A 58 -10.88 -12.16 1.79
CA ILE A 58 -10.27 -11.08 1.00
C ILE A 58 -9.94 -11.61 -0.41
N ASP A 59 -9.32 -12.77 -0.53
CA ASP A 59 -8.96 -13.37 -1.81
C ASP A 59 -10.18 -13.63 -2.71
N GLU A 60 -11.32 -14.01 -2.12
CA GLU A 60 -12.57 -14.20 -2.86
C GLU A 60 -13.07 -12.90 -3.49
N VAL A 61 -12.93 -11.76 -2.80
CA VAL A 61 -13.25 -10.44 -3.35
C VAL A 61 -12.25 -10.04 -4.42
N LEU A 62 -10.96 -10.23 -4.14
CA LEU A 62 -9.85 -9.78 -5.00
C LEU A 62 -9.62 -10.64 -6.24
N SER A 63 -10.34 -11.76 -6.40
CA SER A 63 -10.11 -12.70 -7.49
C SER A 63 -11.32 -12.87 -8.40
N VAL A 64 -11.05 -13.21 -9.66
CA VAL A 64 -12.06 -13.67 -10.63
C VAL A 64 -11.75 -15.11 -11.00
N LYS A 65 -12.75 -15.99 -10.83
CA LYS A 65 -12.70 -17.39 -11.24
C LYS A 65 -13.18 -17.49 -12.69
N LEU A 66 -12.39 -18.16 -13.52
CA LEU A 66 -12.69 -18.46 -14.91
C LEU A 66 -13.00 -19.95 -15.09
N ASP A 67 -13.55 -20.27 -16.26
CA ASP A 67 -13.79 -21.65 -16.67
C ASP A 67 -12.49 -22.48 -16.59
N GLY A 68 -12.63 -23.74 -16.19
CA GLY A 68 -11.49 -24.63 -15.96
C GLY A 68 -10.77 -24.43 -14.62
N GLY A 69 -11.34 -23.65 -13.69
CA GLY A 69 -10.81 -23.47 -12.33
C GLY A 69 -9.65 -22.48 -12.23
N ILE A 70 -9.37 -21.73 -13.30
CA ILE A 70 -8.32 -20.71 -13.32
C ILE A 70 -8.78 -19.51 -12.48
N THR A 71 -7.97 -19.11 -11.51
CA THR A 71 -8.23 -17.93 -10.68
C THR A 71 -7.24 -16.83 -11.03
N ILE A 72 -7.75 -15.63 -11.30
CA ILE A 72 -6.94 -14.46 -11.64
C ILE A 72 -7.13 -13.40 -10.55
N SER A 73 -6.02 -12.94 -9.99
CA SER A 73 -6.03 -11.78 -9.10
C SER A 73 -6.35 -10.52 -9.89
N THR A 74 -7.29 -9.72 -9.39
CA THR A 74 -7.70 -8.45 -9.99
C THR A 74 -6.97 -7.26 -9.40
N ILE A 75 -5.97 -7.50 -8.55
CA ILE A 75 -5.11 -6.45 -8.00
C ILE A 75 -4.24 -5.90 -9.11
N PHE A 76 -4.57 -4.68 -9.54
CA PHE A 76 -3.74 -3.94 -10.46
C PHE A 76 -2.64 -3.22 -9.67
N SER A 77 -1.43 -3.80 -9.66
CA SER A 77 -0.28 -3.18 -8.97
C SER A 77 0.19 -1.95 -9.72
N GLU A 78 -0.27 -0.78 -9.28
CA GLU A 78 0.34 0.47 -9.69
C GLU A 78 1.69 0.64 -9.03
N TYR A 79 2.57 1.35 -9.73
CA TYR A 79 3.80 1.84 -9.13
C TYR A 79 3.85 3.34 -9.25
N SER A 80 4.17 3.99 -8.15
CA SER A 80 4.55 5.40 -8.17
C SER A 80 6.06 5.50 -8.25
N LEU A 81 6.50 6.38 -9.14
CA LEU A 81 7.88 6.79 -9.25
C LEU A 81 8.02 8.13 -8.52
N PHE A 82 8.83 8.17 -7.48
CA PHE A 82 9.20 9.41 -6.82
C PHE A 82 10.56 9.85 -7.32
N GLY A 83 10.66 11.14 -7.66
CA GLY A 83 11.87 11.75 -8.16
C GLY A 83 12.92 11.94 -7.08
N ILE A 84 14.11 12.35 -7.52
CA ILE A 84 15.16 12.86 -6.63
C ILE A 84 14.66 14.16 -5.99
N GLY A 85 14.93 14.36 -4.70
CA GLY A 85 14.49 15.52 -3.93
C GLY A 85 13.11 15.37 -3.30
N GLU A 86 12.35 14.32 -3.63
CA GLU A 86 11.06 14.05 -2.98
C GLU A 86 11.25 13.80 -1.48
N ARG A 87 10.37 14.37 -0.66
CA ARG A 87 10.48 14.32 0.80
C ARG A 87 9.45 13.40 1.44
N PHE A 88 9.93 12.64 2.42
CA PHE A 88 9.14 11.74 3.24
C PHE A 88 9.31 12.11 4.69
N TYR A 89 8.22 12.05 5.45
CA TYR A 89 8.17 12.55 6.81
C TYR A 89 7.86 11.41 7.77
N ARG A 90 8.52 11.39 8.91
CA ARG A 90 8.20 10.48 10.01
C ARG A 90 8.23 11.24 11.31
N VAL A 91 7.25 10.98 12.16
CA VAL A 91 7.24 11.52 13.51
C VAL A 91 7.49 10.38 14.49
N ARG A 92 8.27 10.68 15.53
CA ARG A 92 8.49 9.77 16.65
C ARG A 92 8.29 10.53 17.94
N LYS A 93 7.35 10.06 18.75
CA LYS A 93 7.15 10.54 20.12
C LYS A 93 8.41 10.27 20.95
N LEU A 94 8.84 11.26 21.72
CA LEU A 94 9.97 11.15 22.65
C LEU A 94 9.44 10.84 24.04
N ILE A 95 10.16 9.99 24.78
CA ILE A 95 9.84 9.69 26.18
C ILE A 95 10.50 10.73 27.09
N ASN A 96 11.68 11.23 26.70
CA ASN A 96 12.44 12.23 27.42
C ASN A 96 12.82 13.41 26.50
N THR A 97 12.85 14.64 27.03
CA THR A 97 13.24 15.88 26.34
C THR A 97 14.63 16.39 26.70
N ASN A 98 15.34 15.72 27.63
CA ASN A 98 16.70 16.08 28.02
C ASN A 98 17.63 16.13 26.81
N MET A 99 18.51 17.13 26.77
CA MET A 99 19.52 17.30 25.72
C MET A 99 20.93 17.13 26.28
N PRO A 100 21.80 16.33 25.64
CA PRO A 100 21.55 15.53 24.43
C PRO A 100 20.61 14.33 24.71
N ASN A 101 19.64 14.11 23.82
CA ASN A 101 18.64 13.07 24.01
C ASN A 101 19.25 11.68 23.81
N GLY A 102 19.16 10.84 24.86
CA GLY A 102 19.67 9.48 24.87
C GLY A 102 19.10 8.59 23.77
N GLU A 103 17.83 8.81 23.39
CA GLU A 103 17.15 8.04 22.35
C GLU A 103 17.62 8.38 20.93
N LEU A 104 18.25 9.55 20.75
CA LEU A 104 18.62 10.10 19.44
C LEU A 104 20.14 10.09 19.20
N LYS A 105 20.89 9.38 20.06
CA LYS A 105 22.37 9.34 20.02
C LYS A 105 22.95 8.71 18.76
N ASN A 106 22.27 7.70 18.20
CA ASN A 106 22.80 6.92 17.08
C ASN A 106 21.97 7.15 15.81
N VAL A 107 22.62 7.14 14.65
CA VAL A 107 21.93 7.28 13.34
C VAL A 107 20.82 6.25 13.16
N SER A 108 20.99 5.04 13.69
CA SER A 108 19.97 3.98 13.67
C SER A 108 18.65 4.38 14.35
N ALA A 109 18.67 5.33 15.29
CA ALA A 109 17.46 5.85 15.94
C ALA A 109 16.51 6.57 14.97
N TYR A 110 17.04 7.06 13.85
CA TYR A 110 16.30 7.75 12.79
C TYR A 110 15.83 6.79 11.69
N TRP A 111 16.15 5.50 11.77
CA TRP A 111 15.72 4.50 10.78
C TRP A 111 14.67 3.54 11.38
N ASN A 112 14.34 2.48 10.64
CA ASN A 112 13.37 1.48 11.05
C ASN A 112 13.72 0.84 12.41
N PRO A 113 12.73 0.52 13.25
CA PRO A 113 12.99 -0.06 14.58
C PRO A 113 13.64 -1.45 14.45
N PRO A 114 14.61 -1.82 15.29
CA PRO A 114 15.16 -3.18 15.26
C PRO A 114 14.07 -4.27 15.33
N PRO A 115 14.15 -5.35 14.52
CA PRO A 115 13.14 -6.41 14.45
C PRO A 115 12.63 -6.90 15.80
N LYS A 116 13.50 -7.08 16.79
CA LYS A 116 13.15 -7.54 18.15
C LYS A 116 12.16 -6.65 18.90
N TYR A 117 12.01 -5.38 18.49
CA TYR A 117 11.08 -4.44 19.09
C TYR A 117 9.73 -4.36 18.33
N VAL A 118 9.62 -4.98 17.16
CA VAL A 118 8.38 -5.10 16.42
C VAL A 118 7.60 -6.29 16.95
N LYS A 119 6.84 -6.08 18.04
CA LYS A 119 6.14 -7.17 18.74
C LYS A 119 4.73 -7.45 18.22
N HIS A 120 4.15 -6.49 17.51
CA HIS A 120 2.76 -6.54 17.07
C HIS A 120 2.70 -6.39 15.54
N TYR A 121 1.57 -6.80 14.98
CA TYR A 121 1.26 -6.54 13.58
C TYR A 121 1.10 -5.04 13.35
N GLY A 122 1.79 -4.52 12.35
CA GLY A 122 1.47 -3.22 11.77
C GLY A 122 0.53 -3.38 10.58
N ARG A 123 0.19 -2.27 9.92
CA ARG A 123 -0.66 -2.32 8.70
C ARG A 123 -0.05 -3.17 7.60
N LEU A 124 1.28 -3.12 7.44
CA LEU A 124 2.01 -3.79 6.36
C LEU A 124 3.14 -4.71 6.83
N ASN A 125 3.26 -4.98 8.13
CA ASN A 125 4.34 -5.82 8.66
C ASN A 125 3.85 -6.79 9.73
N LYS A 126 4.45 -7.98 9.73
CA LYS A 126 4.28 -8.99 10.80
C LYS A 126 5.15 -8.65 12.02
N PRO A 127 4.93 -9.29 13.17
CA PRO A 127 5.88 -9.27 14.27
C PRO A 127 7.27 -9.68 13.78
N ARG A 128 8.31 -8.99 14.25
CA ARG A 128 9.72 -9.11 13.85
C ARG A 128 10.05 -8.67 12.42
N GLU A 129 9.08 -8.14 11.67
CA GLU A 129 9.33 -7.56 10.36
C GLU A 129 9.49 -6.05 10.48
N SER A 130 10.70 -5.55 10.22
CA SER A 130 11.04 -4.15 10.43
C SER A 130 10.85 -3.34 9.16
N LEU A 131 9.93 -2.37 9.20
CA LEU A 131 9.67 -1.41 8.13
C LEU A 131 9.89 0.04 8.61
N LEU A 132 10.22 0.91 7.65
CA LEU A 132 10.22 2.36 7.86
C LEU A 132 8.90 2.94 7.37
N TYR A 133 8.04 3.33 8.30
CA TYR A 133 6.81 4.06 7.98
C TYR A 133 7.11 5.55 7.82
N THR A 134 6.64 6.12 6.71
CA THR A 134 6.75 7.53 6.38
C THR A 134 5.48 8.01 5.68
N ALA A 135 5.22 9.31 5.72
CA ALA A 135 4.13 9.96 5.01
C ALA A 135 4.66 11.00 4.01
N PHE A 136 3.86 11.34 3.00
CA PHE A 136 4.18 12.39 2.01
C PHE A 136 4.09 13.80 2.57
N ASN A 137 3.40 13.98 3.70
CA ASN A 137 3.27 15.28 4.33
C ASN A 137 3.47 15.16 5.85
N PRO A 138 4.04 16.19 6.49
CA PRO A 138 4.36 16.14 7.92
C PRO A 138 3.11 16.08 8.80
N TYR A 139 1.99 16.65 8.35
CA TYR A 139 0.73 16.63 9.11
C TYR A 139 0.19 15.21 9.27
N THR A 140 0.17 14.41 8.19
CA THR A 140 -0.19 12.99 8.23
C THR A 140 0.74 12.22 9.14
N ALA A 141 2.06 12.45 9.07
CA ALA A 141 3.01 11.79 9.98
C ALA A 141 2.72 12.10 11.47
N ILE A 142 2.32 13.34 11.78
CA ILE A 142 1.89 13.75 13.12
C ILE A 142 0.61 12.99 13.53
N CYS A 143 -0.42 12.99 12.66
CA CYS A 143 -1.68 12.30 12.92
C CYS A 143 -1.51 10.79 13.14
N GLU A 144 -0.59 10.14 12.42
CA GLU A 144 -0.30 8.71 12.56
C GLU A 144 0.43 8.36 13.87
N THR A 145 1.00 9.34 14.57
CA THR A 145 1.85 9.09 15.76
C THR A 145 1.07 9.13 17.10
N ASN A 146 -0.26 9.28 17.06
CA ASN A 146 -1.14 9.34 18.24
C ASN A 146 -0.60 10.26 19.36
N LEU A 147 -0.09 11.43 18.96
CA LEU A 147 0.42 12.45 19.86
C LEU A 147 -0.73 13.12 20.60
N LYS A 148 -0.51 13.43 21.88
CA LYS A 148 -1.42 14.22 22.71
C LYS A 148 -0.85 15.64 22.90
N PRO A 149 -1.70 16.64 23.19
CA PRO A 149 -1.22 17.96 23.59
C PRO A 149 -0.19 17.86 24.72
N GLY A 150 0.96 18.51 24.54
CA GLY A 150 2.08 18.47 25.49
C GLY A 150 3.12 17.37 25.23
N ASP A 151 2.85 16.41 24.35
CA ASP A 151 3.84 15.42 23.95
C ASP A 151 4.99 16.06 23.17
N SER A 152 6.22 15.68 23.51
CA SER A 152 7.39 16.02 22.72
C SER A 152 7.65 14.97 21.66
N PHE A 153 8.08 15.40 20.48
CA PHE A 153 8.35 14.52 19.35
C PHE A 153 9.53 15.01 18.53
N VAL A 154 10.07 14.13 17.71
CA VAL A 154 11.03 14.46 16.65
C VAL A 154 10.36 14.27 15.29
N LEU A 155 10.53 15.24 14.39
CA LEU A 155 10.17 15.13 12.98
C LEU A 155 11.44 14.79 12.18
N CYS A 156 11.46 13.60 11.60
CA CYS A 156 12.46 13.17 10.64
C CYS A 156 11.99 13.52 9.23
N ILE A 157 12.89 14.11 8.43
CA ILE A 157 12.68 14.41 7.02
C ILE A 157 13.70 13.59 6.22
N TYR A 158 13.22 12.70 5.38
CA TYR A 158 14.03 11.92 4.45
C TYR A 158 13.88 12.51 3.06
N GLU A 159 14.99 12.61 2.33
CA GLU A 159 15.00 13.08 0.95
C GLU A 159 15.46 11.95 0.03
N ALA A 160 14.72 11.73 -1.05
CA ALA A 160 15.09 10.75 -2.06
C ALA A 160 16.34 11.21 -2.82
N ILE A 161 17.46 10.52 -2.63
CA ILE A 161 18.72 10.79 -3.36
C ILE A 161 18.81 10.06 -4.70
N LYS A 162 17.84 9.19 -4.99
CA LYS A 162 17.69 8.44 -6.24
C LYS A 162 16.20 8.21 -6.49
N PRO A 163 15.77 7.97 -7.75
CA PRO A 163 14.38 7.63 -8.02
C PRO A 163 13.94 6.41 -7.21
N LEU A 164 12.78 6.51 -6.58
CA LEU A 164 12.20 5.44 -5.78
C LEU A 164 10.96 4.89 -6.46
N ARG A 165 10.85 3.56 -6.50
CA ARG A 165 9.69 2.86 -7.02
C ARG A 165 8.97 2.17 -5.87
N PHE A 166 7.70 2.49 -5.68
CA PHE A 166 6.86 1.84 -4.66
C PHE A 166 5.61 1.26 -5.30
N SER A 167 5.18 0.10 -4.82
CA SER A 167 3.84 -0.40 -5.09
C SER A 167 2.84 0.57 -4.45
N TRP A 168 1.94 1.13 -5.24
CA TRP A 168 0.92 2.03 -4.75
C TRP A 168 -0.43 1.32 -4.70
N ILE A 169 -0.93 1.06 -3.50
CA ILE A 169 -2.26 0.48 -3.26
C ILE A 169 -3.28 1.62 -3.22
N GLY A 170 -4.38 1.51 -3.98
CA GLY A 170 -5.47 2.49 -3.97
C GLY A 170 -5.19 3.80 -4.72
N GLY A 171 -4.15 3.84 -5.57
CA GLY A 171 -3.68 5.05 -6.25
C GLY A 171 -4.44 5.41 -7.51
N LYS A 172 -4.07 6.54 -8.12
CA LYS A 172 -4.53 6.87 -9.46
C LYS A 172 -3.91 5.88 -10.46
N THR A 173 -4.75 5.23 -11.23
CA THR A 173 -4.35 4.31 -12.30
C THR A 173 -4.39 5.05 -13.63
N ASP A 174 -3.32 4.91 -14.42
CA ASP A 174 -3.29 5.35 -15.81
C ASP A 174 -3.71 4.19 -16.72
N TYR A 175 -5.01 4.04 -16.94
CA TYR A 175 -5.55 2.93 -17.73
C TYR A 175 -5.04 2.94 -19.17
N ASP A 176 -4.90 4.12 -19.78
CA ASP A 176 -4.44 4.27 -21.15
C ASP A 176 -2.99 3.82 -21.31
N PHE A 177 -2.10 4.25 -20.40
CA PHE A 177 -0.71 3.81 -20.36
C PHE A 177 -0.60 2.29 -20.21
N ASN A 178 -1.48 1.70 -19.39
CA ASN A 178 -1.52 0.26 -19.17
C ASN A 178 -2.26 -0.51 -20.29
N GLY A 179 -2.73 0.13 -21.36
CA GLY A 179 -3.41 -0.52 -22.48
C GLY A 179 -4.84 -0.99 -22.19
N ILE A 180 -5.46 -0.47 -21.14
CA ILE A 180 -6.82 -0.78 -20.70
C ILE A 180 -7.75 0.34 -21.19
N LYS A 181 -8.57 0.05 -22.20
CA LYS A 181 -9.51 0.99 -22.84
C LYS A 181 -10.97 0.60 -22.67
N ASN A 182 -11.25 -0.66 -22.31
CA ASN A 182 -12.61 -1.15 -22.19
C ASN A 182 -13.29 -0.58 -20.93
N LYS A 183 -14.40 0.13 -21.12
CA LYS A 183 -15.13 0.80 -20.03
C LYS A 183 -15.60 -0.15 -18.92
N LYS A 184 -16.05 -1.37 -19.25
CA LYS A 184 -16.49 -2.36 -18.25
C LYS A 184 -15.32 -2.85 -17.40
N ALA A 185 -14.17 -3.11 -18.03
CA ALA A 185 -12.96 -3.49 -17.31
C ALA A 185 -12.47 -2.36 -16.38
N ILE A 186 -12.54 -1.10 -16.85
CA ILE A 186 -12.19 0.08 -16.03
C ILE A 186 -13.15 0.21 -14.84
N GLU A 187 -14.47 0.08 -15.06
CA GLU A 187 -15.47 0.13 -13.98
C GLU A 187 -15.22 -0.96 -12.92
N PHE A 188 -14.88 -2.17 -13.37
CA PHE A 188 -14.51 -3.27 -12.48
C PHE A 188 -13.29 -2.92 -11.62
N LEU A 189 -12.21 -2.43 -12.26
CA LEU A 189 -10.97 -2.07 -11.56
C LEU A 189 -11.16 -0.88 -10.61
N GLU A 190 -11.93 0.14 -10.97
CA GLU A 190 -12.25 1.24 -10.06
C GLU A 190 -13.11 0.77 -8.88
N THR A 191 -14.06 -0.14 -9.11
CA THR A 191 -14.84 -0.75 -8.00
C THR A 191 -13.94 -1.54 -7.05
N MET A 192 -13.01 -2.33 -7.57
CA MET A 192 -11.98 -3.03 -6.78
C MET A 192 -11.09 -2.07 -5.99
N LYS A 193 -10.68 -0.97 -6.62
CA LYS A 193 -9.86 0.05 -5.98
C LYS A 193 -10.59 0.74 -4.84
N GLN A 194 -11.87 1.05 -4.99
CA GLN A 194 -12.69 1.60 -3.90
C GLN A 194 -12.82 0.62 -2.74
N PHE A 195 -12.96 -0.68 -3.01
CA PHE A 195 -12.92 -1.71 -1.96
C PHE A 195 -11.60 -1.66 -1.18
N LEU A 196 -10.46 -1.61 -1.86
CA LEU A 196 -9.13 -1.55 -1.22
C LEU A 196 -8.94 -0.26 -0.41
N TYR A 197 -9.44 0.88 -0.91
CA TYR A 197 -9.38 2.17 -0.21
C TYR A 197 -10.24 2.17 1.07
N ASN A 198 -11.47 1.67 0.99
CA ASN A 198 -12.37 1.64 2.14
C ASN A 198 -11.96 0.56 3.15
N GLY A 199 -11.45 -0.59 2.67
CA GLY A 199 -10.96 -1.68 3.51
C GLY A 199 -9.75 -1.31 4.36
N SER A 200 -8.93 -0.36 3.93
CA SER A 200 -7.78 0.14 4.70
C SER A 200 -8.16 1.05 5.87
N VAL A 201 -9.45 1.41 6.01
CA VAL A 201 -10.01 2.18 7.14
C VAL A 201 -10.51 1.27 8.27
N VAL A 202 -10.71 -0.04 8.03
CA VAL A 202 -11.44 -0.95 8.95
C VAL A 202 -10.59 -1.53 10.10
N LYS A 203 -9.34 -1.08 10.27
CA LYS A 203 -8.54 -1.36 11.48
C LYS A 203 -7.98 -0.07 12.08
N THR A 204 -8.83 0.63 12.82
CA THR A 204 -8.45 1.59 13.86
C THR A 204 -9.19 1.27 15.14
#